data_AF-A0A7K0FYB8-F1
#
_entry.id   AF-A0A7K0FYB8-F1
#
_cell.length_a   1.000
_cell.length_b   1.000
_cell.length_c   1.000
_cell.angle_alpha   90.00
_cell.angle_beta   90.00
_cell.angle_gamma   90.00
#
_symmetry.space_group_name_H-M   'P 1'
#
loop_
_entity.id
_entity.type
_entity.pdbx_description
1 polymer ?
#
loop_
_entity_poly.entity_id
_entity_poly.type
_entity_poly.pdbx_seq_one_letter_code
_entity_poly.pdbx_strand_id
1 'polypeptide(L)'
;MRNKLNIKYLLFSILLFMSASSFAQIQHEITVKIESGETIKKYKGEKLESLLVQMYAVNYGNALTFSKENNQIVISNAQEPNAIIKIEIKNKLLVRKLFYDEKLISSIEVINFNFNNLPKNSQISSTMVDGKTSSYVGKSLSENTEGFRMDKTYKLFARLTIPADLNEIDSVFNSIADFFSQEDALLKIYSGSYAEQTQPLMKAYLKTNGAGKIENGIIWTSKERENGHYEIYSKGKMIKTEIQNLKDFQESIMDYFEKNIPD
;
A
#
# COMPACT_ATOMS: atom_id res chain seq x y z
N MET A 1 48.74 43.96 31.45
CA MET A 1 47.54 43.41 30.80
C MET A 1 47.71 41.90 30.61
N ARG A 2 46.99 41.07 31.36
CA ARG A 2 46.78 39.66 31.04
C ARG A 2 45.38 39.29 31.51
N ASN A 3 44.43 39.31 30.58
CA ASN A 3 43.09 38.76 30.77
C ASN A 3 43.23 37.26 31.02
N LYS A 4 43.28 36.86 32.29
CA LYS A 4 43.00 35.48 32.69
C LYS A 4 41.48 35.32 32.61
N LEU A 5 40.98 35.12 31.39
CA LEU A 5 39.61 34.68 31.17
C LEU A 5 39.46 33.37 31.94
N ASN A 6 38.58 33.37 32.94
CA ASN A 6 38.41 32.24 33.85
C ASN A 6 37.84 31.05 33.06
N ILE A 7 38.73 30.16 32.64
CA ILE A 7 38.41 28.91 31.91
C ILE A 7 37.33 28.10 32.63
N LYS A 8 37.26 28.19 33.97
CA LYS A 8 36.21 27.57 34.78
C LYS A 8 34.80 28.10 34.47
N TYR A 9 34.64 29.41 34.23
CA TYR A 9 33.33 29.97 33.87
C TYR A 9 32.95 29.60 32.44
N LEU A 10 33.90 29.57 31.49
CA LEU A 10 33.66 29.14 30.11
C LEU A 10 33.21 27.67 30.03
N LEU A 11 33.87 26.78 30.77
CA LEU A 11 33.50 25.35 30.82
C LEU A 11 32.13 25.14 31.47
N PHE A 12 31.80 25.91 32.51
CA PHE A 12 30.49 25.86 33.16
C PHE A 12 29.37 26.35 32.24
N SER A 13 29.63 27.38 31.41
CA SER A 13 28.69 27.84 30.39
C SER A 13 28.46 26.79 29.29
N ILE A 14 29.52 26.13 28.81
CA ILE A 14 29.41 25.06 27.79
C ILE A 14 28.62 23.86 28.33
N LEU A 15 28.85 23.48 29.59
CA LEU A 15 28.10 22.40 30.25
C LEU A 15 26.61 22.75 30.44
N LEU A 16 26.28 23.99 30.78
CA LEU A 16 24.88 24.46 30.88
C LEU A 16 24.16 24.42 29.51
N PHE A 17 24.84 24.79 28.42
CA PHE A 17 24.27 24.71 27.06
C PHE A 17 24.16 23.26 26.54
N MET A 18 25.06 22.36 26.93
CA MET A 18 24.96 20.93 26.59
C MET A 18 23.91 20.18 27.42
N SER A 19 23.63 20.62 28.66
CA SER A 19 22.52 20.08 29.46
C SER A 19 21.14 20.63 29.04
N ALA A 20 21.09 21.81 28.41
CA ALA A 20 19.86 22.41 27.90
C ALA A 20 19.45 21.91 26.50
N SER A 21 20.30 21.11 25.86
CA SER A 21 20.02 20.50 24.54
C SER A 21 19.57 19.04 24.64
N SER A 22 19.09 18.59 25.81
CA SER A 22 18.10 17.52 25.84
C SER A 22 16.75 18.10 25.40
N PHE A 23 16.57 18.28 24.09
CA PHE A 23 15.23 18.47 23.53
C PHE A 23 14.41 17.27 23.95
N ALA A 24 13.59 17.43 24.99
CA ALA A 24 12.45 16.56 25.21
C ALA A 24 11.60 16.69 23.94
N GLN A 25 11.81 15.79 22.97
CA GLN A 25 10.92 15.70 21.83
C GLN A 25 9.56 15.34 22.41
N ILE A 26 8.65 16.30 22.37
CA ILE A 26 7.28 16.15 22.85
C ILE A 26 6.68 14.97 22.10
N GLN A 27 6.51 13.85 22.80
CA GLN A 27 5.73 12.74 22.31
C GLN A 27 4.26 13.16 22.43
N HIS A 28 3.61 13.28 21.29
CA HIS A 28 2.21 13.63 21.22
C HIS A 28 1.42 12.45 20.64
N GLU A 29 0.31 12.11 21.28
CA GLU A 29 -0.59 11.04 20.89
C GLU A 29 -1.94 11.64 20.49
N ILE A 30 -2.45 11.24 19.33
CA ILE A 30 -3.77 11.63 18.82
C ILE A 30 -4.61 10.38 18.69
N THR A 31 -5.77 10.37 19.34
CA THR A 31 -6.76 9.29 19.23
C THR A 31 -7.97 9.76 18.45
N VAL A 32 -8.39 8.99 17.44
CA VAL A 32 -9.55 9.26 16.60
C VAL A 32 -10.46 8.04 16.58
N LYS A 33 -11.73 8.20 16.95
CA LYS A 33 -12.73 7.14 16.83
C LYS A 33 -13.13 6.96 15.37
N ILE A 34 -13.31 5.71 14.97
CA ILE A 34 -13.82 5.32 13.64
C ILE A 34 -14.93 4.30 13.82
N GLU A 35 -15.68 4.02 12.76
CA GLU A 35 -16.68 2.97 12.81
C GLU A 35 -16.01 1.62 13.11
N SER A 36 -16.53 0.91 14.12
CA SER A 36 -15.99 -0.37 14.59
C SER A 36 -14.57 -0.31 15.16
N GLY A 37 -14.09 0.85 15.63
CA GLY A 37 -12.73 0.94 16.17
C GLY A 37 -12.25 2.32 16.62
N GLU A 38 -10.95 2.42 16.81
CA GLU A 38 -10.24 3.69 16.98
C GLU A 38 -8.83 3.61 16.41
N THR A 39 -8.26 4.77 16.13
CA THR A 39 -6.86 4.91 15.74
C THR A 39 -6.10 5.73 16.76
N ILE A 40 -4.87 5.32 17.02
CA ILE A 40 -3.94 6.02 17.91
C ILE A 40 -2.68 6.31 17.11
N LYS A 41 -2.40 7.58 16.87
CA LYS A 41 -1.21 8.07 16.15
C LYS A 41 -0.22 8.62 17.16
N LYS A 42 1.01 8.13 17.15
CA LYS A 42 2.10 8.62 18.01
C LYS A 42 3.12 9.38 17.18
N TYR A 43 3.41 10.60 17.62
CA TYR A 43 4.33 11.51 16.95
C TYR A 43 5.54 11.81 17.82
N LYS A 44 6.68 12.01 17.15
CA LYS A 44 7.92 12.50 17.73
C LYS A 44 8.28 13.81 17.04
N GLY A 45 7.92 14.93 17.66
CA GLY A 45 7.83 16.21 16.95
C GLY A 45 6.71 16.17 15.91
N GLU A 46 7.00 16.57 14.67
CA GLU A 46 6.03 16.52 13.55
C GLU A 46 6.00 15.17 12.81
N LYS A 47 6.87 14.23 13.18
CA LYS A 47 7.01 12.96 12.48
C LYS A 47 6.13 11.87 13.11
N LEU A 48 5.30 11.23 12.29
CA LEU A 48 4.57 10.03 12.67
C LEU A 48 5.55 8.86 12.89
N GLU A 49 5.55 8.33 14.11
CA GLU A 49 6.42 7.24 14.57
C GLU A 49 5.71 5.89 14.53
N SER A 50 4.46 5.84 14.98
CA SER A 50 3.62 4.65 14.94
C SER A 50 2.14 4.98 14.80
N LEU A 51 1.40 4.05 14.22
CA LEU A 51 -0.06 4.06 14.17
C LEU A 51 -0.56 2.73 14.74
N LEU A 52 -1.52 2.78 15.65
CA LEU A 52 -2.26 1.63 16.14
C LEU A 52 -3.71 1.77 15.69
N VAL A 53 -4.28 0.72 15.09
CA VAL A 53 -5.69 0.66 14.72
C VAL A 53 -6.32 -0.44 15.56
N GLN A 54 -7.18 -0.07 16.50
CA GLN A 54 -7.92 -1.00 17.33
C GLN A 54 -9.29 -1.25 16.71
N MET A 55 -9.68 -2.52 16.63
CA MET A 55 -10.94 -2.97 16.07
C MET A 55 -11.79 -3.56 17.18
N TYR A 56 -13.04 -3.11 17.28
CA TYR A 56 -14.00 -3.60 18.26
C TYR A 56 -15.18 -4.26 17.54
N ALA A 57 -15.46 -5.51 17.91
CA ALA A 57 -16.72 -6.18 17.65
C ALA A 57 -17.27 -6.74 18.97
N VAL A 58 -18.58 -6.93 19.06
CA VAL A 58 -19.36 -7.20 20.31
C VAL A 58 -18.68 -8.14 21.33
N ASN A 59 -17.89 -9.13 20.88
CA ASN A 59 -17.11 -10.03 21.75
C ASN A 59 -15.67 -10.31 21.26
N TYR A 60 -15.10 -9.42 20.45
CA TYR A 60 -13.84 -9.66 19.74
C TYR A 60 -13.04 -8.36 19.60
N GLY A 61 -11.78 -8.40 20.05
CA GLY A 61 -10.82 -7.32 19.88
C GLY A 61 -9.69 -7.76 18.95
N ASN A 62 -9.30 -6.88 18.04
CA ASN A 62 -8.07 -7.03 17.25
C ASN A 62 -7.33 -5.70 17.18
N ALA A 63 -6.03 -5.76 16.90
CA ALA A 63 -5.22 -4.57 16.71
C ALA A 63 -4.26 -4.76 15.52
N LEU A 64 -4.18 -3.72 14.69
CA LEU A 64 -3.17 -3.59 13.66
C LEU A 64 -2.12 -2.60 14.16
N THR A 65 -0.87 -3.01 14.18
CA THR A 65 0.25 -2.14 14.55
C THR A 65 1.01 -1.76 13.30
N PHE A 66 1.25 -0.46 13.13
CA PHE A 66 2.05 0.09 12.06
C PHE A 66 3.24 0.81 12.68
N SER A 67 4.44 0.39 12.35
CA SER A 67 5.69 0.98 12.83
C SER A 67 6.60 1.30 11.66
N LYS A 68 7.48 2.29 11.86
CA LYS A 68 8.53 2.60 10.91
C LYS A 68 9.85 2.06 11.45
N GLU A 69 10.46 1.17 10.71
CA GLU A 69 11.73 0.51 11.07
C GLU A 69 12.62 0.56 9.84
N ASN A 70 13.92 0.92 9.94
CA ASN A 70 14.86 0.79 8.81
C ASN A 70 14.36 1.33 7.45
N ASN A 71 13.68 2.48 7.42
CA ASN A 71 13.12 3.10 6.20
C ASN A 71 12.03 2.26 5.48
N GLN A 72 11.36 1.37 6.21
CA GLN A 72 10.17 0.62 5.79
C GLN A 72 9.05 0.81 6.82
N ILE A 73 7.82 0.65 6.37
CA ILE A 73 6.65 0.54 7.26
C ILE A 73 6.37 -0.95 7.44
N VAL A 74 6.30 -1.37 8.69
CA VAL A 74 5.97 -2.75 9.08
C VAL A 74 4.57 -2.73 9.65
N ILE A 75 3.72 -3.64 9.16
CA ILE A 75 2.34 -3.79 9.60
C ILE A 75 2.17 -5.21 10.13
N SER A 76 1.72 -5.32 11.38
CA SER A 76 1.39 -6.59 12.01
C SER A 76 -0.05 -6.60 12.50
N ASN A 77 -0.61 -7.80 12.54
CA ASN A 77 -1.95 -8.05 13.04
C ASN A 77 -1.84 -8.90 14.30
N ALA A 78 -2.37 -8.43 15.43
CA ALA A 78 -2.23 -9.08 16.74
C ALA A 78 -2.75 -10.53 16.74
N GLN A 79 -3.70 -10.88 15.88
CA GLN A 79 -4.23 -12.23 15.78
C GLN A 79 -3.61 -13.12 14.71
N GLU A 80 -2.82 -12.53 13.82
CA GLU A 80 -2.11 -13.23 12.76
C GLU A 80 -0.62 -12.84 12.85
N PRO A 81 0.06 -13.10 13.99
CA PRO A 81 1.40 -12.56 14.25
C PRO A 81 2.46 -13.07 13.28
N ASN A 82 2.20 -14.22 12.65
CA ASN A 82 3.09 -14.82 11.65
C ASN A 82 2.99 -14.10 10.30
N ALA A 83 1.91 -13.35 10.06
CA ALA A 83 1.67 -12.62 8.82
C ALA A 83 2.08 -11.14 8.98
N ILE A 84 3.04 -10.69 8.17
CA ILE A 84 3.60 -9.34 8.25
C ILE A 84 3.57 -8.68 6.87
N ILE A 85 3.11 -7.43 6.81
CA ILE A 85 3.23 -6.61 5.60
C ILE A 85 4.40 -5.66 5.78
N LYS A 86 5.25 -5.56 4.77
CA LYS A 86 6.34 -4.56 4.70
C LYS A 86 6.12 -3.68 3.50
N ILE A 87 6.22 -2.37 3.70
CA ILE A 87 6.12 -1.36 2.64
C ILE A 87 7.43 -0.58 2.61
N GLU A 88 8.02 -0.45 1.43
CA GLU A 88 9.27 0.27 1.19
C GLU A 88 9.17 1.10 -0.09
N ILE A 89 10.08 2.06 -0.23
CA ILE A 89 10.33 2.72 -1.50
C ILE A 89 11.59 2.13 -2.13
N LYS A 90 11.45 1.54 -3.31
CA LYS A 90 12.57 1.01 -4.10
C LYS A 90 12.62 1.73 -5.43
N ASN A 91 13.76 2.35 -5.77
CA ASN A 91 13.91 3.11 -7.01
C ASN A 91 12.81 4.18 -7.23
N LYS A 92 12.41 4.87 -6.15
CA LYS A 92 11.31 5.87 -6.12
C LYS A 92 9.91 5.29 -6.38
N LEU A 93 9.74 3.98 -6.33
CA LEU A 93 8.47 3.29 -6.53
C LEU A 93 8.07 2.56 -5.26
N LEU A 94 6.77 2.60 -4.94
CA LEU A 94 6.20 1.89 -3.80
C LEU A 94 6.26 0.37 -4.04
N VAL A 95 6.78 -0.35 -3.05
CA VAL A 95 6.78 -1.81 -3.02
C VAL A 95 6.12 -2.25 -1.72
N ARG A 96 5.13 -3.13 -1.83
CA ARG A 96 4.46 -3.77 -0.69
C ARG A 96 4.65 -5.28 -0.78
N LYS A 97 5.04 -5.90 0.32
CA LYS A 97 5.32 -7.33 0.43
C LYS A 97 4.54 -7.93 1.59
N LEU A 98 3.96 -9.11 1.38
CA LEU A 98 3.33 -9.93 2.41
C LEU A 98 4.25 -11.10 2.74
N PHE A 99 4.52 -11.29 4.02
CA PHE A 99 5.29 -12.40 4.55
C PHE A 99 4.44 -13.26 5.46
N TYR A 100 4.74 -14.56 5.51
CA TYR A 100 4.23 -15.51 6.50
C TYR A 100 5.39 -16.34 7.04
N ASP A 101 5.60 -16.35 8.36
CA ASP A 101 6.76 -17.00 8.99
C ASP A 101 8.09 -16.61 8.31
N GLU A 102 8.27 -15.30 8.09
CA GLU A 102 9.42 -14.68 7.41
C GLU A 102 9.60 -15.03 5.92
N LYS A 103 8.78 -15.92 5.36
CA LYS A 103 8.78 -16.25 3.93
C LYS A 103 7.96 -15.24 3.16
N LEU A 104 8.48 -14.76 2.04
CA LEU A 104 7.72 -13.91 1.12
C LEU A 104 6.59 -14.75 0.51
N ILE A 105 5.36 -14.25 0.57
CA ILE A 105 4.18 -14.91 -0.02
C ILE A 105 3.75 -14.16 -1.27
N SER A 106 3.63 -12.84 -1.16
CA SER A 106 3.17 -11.99 -2.25
C SER A 106 3.85 -10.64 -2.24
N SER A 107 3.97 -10.02 -3.41
CA SER A 107 4.46 -8.66 -3.55
C SER A 107 3.70 -7.90 -4.63
N ILE A 108 3.48 -6.62 -4.37
CA ILE A 108 2.91 -5.64 -5.30
C ILE A 108 3.92 -4.52 -5.42
N GLU A 109 4.40 -4.26 -6.64
CA GLU A 109 5.37 -3.20 -6.94
C GLU A 109 4.75 -2.23 -7.95
N VAL A 110 4.70 -0.95 -7.61
CA VAL A 110 4.28 0.10 -8.56
C VAL A 110 5.26 0.15 -9.72
N ILE A 111 4.75 0.32 -10.93
CA ILE A 111 5.56 0.48 -12.14
C ILE A 111 5.17 1.72 -12.93
N ASN A 112 6.16 2.28 -13.64
CA ASN A 112 5.92 3.23 -14.70
C ASN A 112 5.45 2.49 -15.95
N PHE A 113 4.14 2.45 -16.17
CA PHE A 113 3.55 1.70 -17.28
C PHE A 113 3.96 2.30 -18.63
N ASN A 114 4.57 1.47 -19.48
CA ASN A 114 4.95 1.82 -20.84
C ASN A 114 4.73 0.61 -21.75
N PHE A 115 3.76 0.69 -22.66
CA PHE A 115 3.44 -0.37 -23.61
C PHE A 115 4.63 -0.89 -24.41
N ASN A 116 5.60 -0.02 -24.70
CA ASN A 116 6.79 -0.38 -25.48
C ASN A 116 7.90 -1.01 -24.63
N ASN A 117 7.77 -0.98 -23.30
CA ASN A 117 8.79 -1.45 -22.37
C ASN A 117 8.15 -2.02 -21.09
N LEU A 118 7.28 -3.03 -21.24
CA LEU A 118 6.66 -3.68 -20.09
C LEU A 118 7.65 -4.62 -19.38
N PRO A 119 7.55 -4.79 -18.06
CA PRO A 119 8.29 -5.81 -17.32
C PRO A 119 8.15 -7.21 -17.94
N LYS A 120 9.23 -7.97 -17.98
CA LYS A 120 9.27 -9.34 -18.53
C LYS A 120 8.64 -10.34 -17.57
N ASN A 121 8.04 -11.41 -18.10
CA ASN A 121 7.48 -12.54 -17.31
C ASN A 121 6.64 -12.07 -16.11
N SER A 122 5.81 -11.05 -16.30
CA SER A 122 5.14 -10.34 -15.21
C SER A 122 3.63 -10.35 -15.40
N GLN A 123 2.92 -10.36 -14.28
CA GLN A 123 1.50 -10.05 -14.21
C GLN A 123 1.37 -8.58 -13.81
N ILE A 124 0.74 -7.80 -14.68
CA ILE A 124 0.57 -6.36 -14.53
C ILE A 124 -0.91 -6.09 -14.34
N SER A 125 -1.27 -5.39 -13.27
CA SER A 125 -2.60 -4.83 -13.10
C SER A 125 -2.53 -3.31 -13.13
N SER A 126 -3.59 -2.68 -13.62
CA SER A 126 -3.73 -1.22 -13.57
C SER A 126 -5.08 -0.87 -12.98
N THR A 127 -5.12 0.15 -12.14
CA THR A 127 -6.35 0.70 -11.56
C THR A 127 -6.42 2.21 -11.76
N MET A 128 -7.62 2.78 -11.65
CA MET A 128 -7.86 4.21 -11.70
C MET A 128 -8.58 4.68 -10.43
N VAL A 129 -8.04 5.73 -9.83
CA VAL A 129 -8.62 6.45 -8.68
C VAL A 129 -8.51 7.94 -8.98
N ASP A 130 -9.62 8.67 -8.87
CA ASP A 130 -9.67 10.13 -9.10
C ASP A 130 -9.00 10.58 -10.41
N GLY A 131 -9.22 9.83 -11.49
CA GLY A 131 -8.64 10.09 -12.81
C GLY A 131 -7.15 9.75 -12.95
N LYS A 132 -6.45 9.41 -11.87
CA LYS A 132 -5.06 8.95 -11.89
C LYS A 132 -5.01 7.43 -12.12
N THR A 133 -4.17 7.00 -13.05
CA THR A 133 -3.92 5.58 -13.29
C THR A 133 -2.66 5.15 -12.54
N SER A 134 -2.75 4.03 -11.83
CA SER A 134 -1.61 3.38 -11.20
C SER A 134 -1.48 1.97 -11.74
N SER A 135 -0.24 1.52 -11.99
CA SER A 135 0.03 0.19 -12.51
C SER A 135 1.00 -0.53 -11.61
N TYR A 136 0.82 -1.84 -11.49
CA TYR A 136 1.49 -2.67 -10.52
C TYR A 136 1.94 -3.97 -11.17
N VAL A 137 3.11 -4.46 -10.78
CA VAL A 137 3.49 -5.85 -10.99
C VAL A 137 3.13 -6.64 -9.74
N GLY A 138 2.28 -7.65 -9.90
CA GLY A 138 1.97 -8.64 -8.87
C GLY A 138 2.89 -9.85 -9.02
N LYS A 139 3.42 -10.33 -7.90
CA LYS A 139 4.07 -11.65 -7.82
C LYS A 139 3.48 -12.39 -6.64
N SER A 140 2.94 -13.57 -6.90
CA SER A 140 2.58 -14.53 -5.86
C SER A 140 3.55 -15.70 -5.97
N LEU A 141 4.09 -16.16 -4.84
CA LEU A 141 4.86 -17.39 -4.82
C LEU A 141 3.88 -18.56 -4.77
N SER A 142 4.07 -19.51 -5.66
CA SER A 142 3.24 -20.72 -5.80
C SER A 142 3.56 -21.73 -4.70
N GLU A 143 3.49 -21.31 -3.44
CA GLU A 143 3.54 -22.22 -2.29
C GLU A 143 2.11 -22.66 -1.95
N ASN A 144 1.95 -23.90 -1.49
CA ASN A 144 0.68 -24.32 -0.90
C ASN A 144 0.49 -23.52 0.40
N THR A 145 -0.45 -22.58 0.39
CA THR A 145 -0.82 -21.73 1.55
C THR A 145 -1.89 -22.37 2.43
N GLU A 146 -2.23 -23.63 2.18
CA GLU A 146 -3.17 -24.39 3.00
C GLU A 146 -2.71 -24.39 4.47
N GLY A 147 -3.61 -23.97 5.36
CA GLY A 147 -3.34 -23.84 6.80
C GLY A 147 -2.73 -22.50 7.23
N PHE A 148 -2.37 -21.59 6.31
CA PHE A 148 -1.88 -20.26 6.69
C PHE A 148 -3.01 -19.43 7.28
N ARG A 149 -2.82 -18.95 8.51
CA ARG A 149 -3.78 -18.10 9.21
C ARG A 149 -3.46 -16.63 8.94
N MET A 150 -3.84 -16.14 7.76
CA MET A 150 -3.50 -14.78 7.30
C MET A 150 -4.63 -14.07 6.55
N ASP A 151 -5.89 -14.52 6.63
CA ASP A 151 -7.01 -13.96 5.85
C ASP A 151 -7.17 -12.44 6.08
N LYS A 152 -7.07 -11.98 7.33
CA LYS A 152 -7.26 -10.56 7.66
C LYS A 152 -6.09 -9.72 7.15
N THR A 153 -4.87 -10.20 7.37
CA THR A 153 -3.65 -9.55 6.91
C THR A 153 -3.59 -9.54 5.38
N TYR A 154 -4.05 -10.60 4.73
CA TYR A 154 -4.16 -10.65 3.27
C TYR A 154 -5.19 -9.64 2.74
N LYS A 155 -6.38 -9.53 3.36
CA LYS A 155 -7.37 -8.50 3.01
C LYS A 155 -6.79 -7.10 3.14
N LEU A 156 -6.07 -6.82 4.23
CA LEU A 156 -5.36 -5.55 4.41
C LEU A 156 -4.29 -5.33 3.32
N PHE A 157 -3.49 -6.35 3.04
CA PHE A 157 -2.47 -6.32 1.99
C PHE A 157 -3.07 -6.08 0.59
N ALA A 158 -4.25 -6.64 0.29
CA ALA A 158 -4.88 -6.50 -1.01
C ALA A 158 -5.63 -5.17 -1.16
N ARG A 159 -6.33 -4.73 -0.11
CA ARG A 159 -7.32 -3.63 -0.17
C ARG A 159 -6.81 -2.30 0.36
N LEU A 160 -5.66 -2.25 1.04
CA LEU A 160 -5.08 -0.98 1.47
C LEU A 160 -4.68 -0.16 0.24
N THR A 161 -5.40 0.95 0.00
CA THR A 161 -5.10 1.87 -1.09
C THR A 161 -4.06 2.89 -0.63
N ILE A 162 -2.95 2.97 -1.37
CA ILE A 162 -1.87 3.94 -1.14
C ILE A 162 -1.64 4.65 -2.48
N PRO A 163 -1.59 6.00 -2.52
CA PRO A 163 -1.30 6.72 -3.75
C PRO A 163 0.06 6.30 -4.33
N ALA A 164 0.05 5.85 -5.58
CA ALA A 164 1.23 5.27 -6.23
C ALA A 164 2.29 6.30 -6.64
N ASP A 165 1.94 7.60 -6.62
CA ASP A 165 2.84 8.72 -6.92
C ASP A 165 3.70 9.15 -5.72
N LEU A 166 3.49 8.55 -4.53
CA LEU A 166 4.33 8.78 -3.35
C LEU A 166 5.69 8.08 -3.50
N ASN A 167 6.76 8.84 -3.29
CA ASN A 167 8.14 8.39 -3.44
C ASN A 167 8.99 8.53 -2.16
N GLU A 168 8.38 8.96 -1.06
CA GLU A 168 9.02 9.11 0.25
C GLU A 168 8.27 8.30 1.31
N ILE A 169 8.98 7.53 2.13
CA ILE A 169 8.35 6.61 3.10
C ILE A 169 7.53 7.35 4.15
N ASP A 170 7.94 8.56 4.54
CA ASP A 170 7.23 9.40 5.50
C ASP A 170 5.85 9.82 4.93
N SER A 171 5.80 10.20 3.64
CA SER A 171 4.55 10.54 2.96
C SER A 171 3.63 9.33 2.80
N VAL A 172 4.19 8.16 2.49
CA VAL A 172 3.43 6.90 2.47
C VAL A 172 2.82 6.61 3.84
N PHE A 173 3.61 6.75 4.92
CA PHE A 173 3.12 6.43 6.25
C PHE A 173 2.00 7.37 6.70
N ASN A 174 2.14 8.67 6.41
CA ASN A 174 1.09 9.66 6.65
C ASN A 174 -0.18 9.33 5.84
N SER A 175 -0.05 8.96 4.57
CA SER A 175 -1.20 8.57 3.74
C SER A 175 -1.94 7.35 4.30
N ILE A 176 -1.23 6.37 4.86
CA ILE A 176 -1.86 5.22 5.54
C ILE A 176 -2.60 5.69 6.81
N ALA A 177 -1.99 6.58 7.60
CA ALA A 177 -2.64 7.11 8.79
C ALA A 177 -3.88 7.95 8.45
N ASP A 178 -3.87 8.67 7.34
CA ASP A 178 -5.02 9.43 6.84
C ASP A 178 -6.12 8.51 6.33
N PHE A 179 -5.77 7.41 5.64
CA PHE A 179 -6.74 6.37 5.29
C PHE A 179 -7.46 5.84 6.53
N PHE A 180 -6.71 5.46 7.57
CA PHE A 180 -7.30 4.94 8.82
C PHE A 180 -7.98 6.01 9.69
N SER A 181 -7.89 7.29 9.34
CA SER A 181 -8.64 8.36 10.03
C SER A 181 -10.05 8.53 9.49
N GLN A 182 -10.40 7.87 8.39
CA GLN A 182 -11.74 7.87 7.82
C GLN A 182 -12.64 6.97 8.66
N GLU A 183 -13.88 7.42 8.90
CA GLU A 183 -14.85 6.70 9.73
C GLU A 183 -15.06 5.26 9.25
N ASP A 184 -15.10 5.03 7.94
CA ASP A 184 -15.39 3.74 7.30
C ASP A 184 -14.13 2.91 6.94
N ALA A 185 -12.93 3.31 7.41
CA ALA A 185 -11.66 2.72 6.98
C ALA A 185 -11.59 1.20 7.18
N LEU A 186 -12.11 0.69 8.30
CA LEU A 186 -12.15 -0.75 8.58
C LEU A 186 -13.12 -1.49 7.67
N LEU A 187 -14.24 -0.88 7.28
CA LEU A 187 -15.21 -1.47 6.36
C LEU A 187 -14.61 -1.62 4.96
N LYS A 188 -13.90 -0.60 4.48
CA LYS A 188 -13.17 -0.62 3.19
C LYS A 188 -12.18 -1.78 3.08
N ILE A 189 -11.62 -2.24 4.21
CA ILE A 189 -10.70 -3.39 4.23
C ILE A 189 -11.43 -4.71 4.47
N TYR A 190 -12.30 -4.79 5.48
CA TYR A 190 -12.76 -6.07 6.02
C TYR A 190 -14.19 -6.46 5.65
N SER A 191 -15.04 -5.50 5.28
CA SER A 191 -16.41 -5.79 4.82
C SER A 191 -16.40 -6.01 3.31
N GLY A 192 -16.65 -7.25 2.85
CA GLY A 192 -16.58 -7.60 1.42
C GLY A 192 -17.49 -6.73 0.54
N SER A 193 -18.77 -6.64 0.90
CA SER A 193 -19.75 -5.85 0.16
C SER A 193 -19.44 -4.34 0.15
N TYR A 194 -18.84 -3.82 1.23
CA TYR A 194 -18.43 -2.41 1.29
C TYR A 194 -17.14 -2.15 0.49
N ALA A 195 -16.18 -3.08 0.59
CA ALA A 195 -14.93 -3.01 -0.15
C ALA A 195 -15.17 -3.02 -1.67
N GLU A 196 -16.11 -3.83 -2.16
CA GLU A 196 -16.48 -3.88 -3.59
C GLU A 196 -16.99 -2.54 -4.12
N GLN A 197 -17.72 -1.77 -3.30
CA GLN A 197 -18.27 -0.46 -3.68
C GLN A 197 -17.21 0.66 -3.67
N THR A 198 -16.12 0.45 -2.94
CA THR A 198 -15.08 1.46 -2.69
C THR A 198 -13.75 1.12 -3.35
N GLN A 199 -13.64 -0.04 -4.00
CA GLN A 199 -12.42 -0.46 -4.66
C GLN A 199 -12.10 0.41 -5.87
N PRO A 200 -10.81 0.67 -6.14
CA PRO A 200 -10.36 1.29 -7.39
C PRO A 200 -10.87 0.53 -8.62
N LEU A 201 -11.33 1.27 -9.64
CA LEU A 201 -11.76 0.68 -10.91
C LEU A 201 -10.56 0.07 -11.63
N MET A 202 -10.67 -1.19 -12.06
CA MET A 202 -9.61 -1.83 -12.84
C MET A 202 -9.60 -1.28 -14.27
N LYS A 203 -8.39 -1.07 -14.77
CA LYS A 203 -8.10 -0.67 -16.16
C LYS A 203 -7.37 -1.73 -16.96
N ALA A 204 -6.60 -2.59 -16.30
CA ALA A 204 -5.85 -3.60 -17.02
C ALA A 204 -5.54 -4.80 -16.14
N TYR A 205 -5.45 -5.95 -16.79
CA TYR A 205 -4.80 -7.15 -16.29
C TYR A 205 -4.07 -7.81 -17.44
N LEU A 206 -2.74 -7.78 -17.42
CA LEU A 206 -1.87 -8.23 -18.50
C LEU A 206 -0.84 -9.23 -17.97
N LYS A 207 -0.60 -10.30 -18.72
CA LYS A 207 0.54 -11.19 -18.56
C LYS A 207 1.53 -10.95 -19.68
N THR A 208 2.80 -10.78 -19.35
CA THR A 208 3.88 -10.56 -20.33
C THR A 208 4.79 -11.77 -20.44
N ASN A 209 5.39 -11.95 -21.62
CA ASN A 209 6.38 -12.99 -21.87
C ASN A 209 7.82 -12.54 -21.53
N GLY A 210 8.81 -13.40 -21.82
CA GLY A 210 10.23 -13.13 -21.54
C GLY A 210 10.83 -11.96 -22.34
N ALA A 211 10.14 -11.47 -23.37
CA ALA A 211 10.51 -10.29 -24.12
C ALA A 211 9.80 -9.00 -23.63
N GLY A 212 8.93 -9.10 -22.62
CA GLY A 212 8.15 -7.94 -22.15
C GLY A 212 6.99 -7.58 -23.09
N LYS A 213 6.58 -8.50 -23.98
CA LYS A 213 5.38 -8.31 -24.81
C LYS A 213 4.17 -8.90 -24.10
N ILE A 214 3.00 -8.28 -24.31
CA ILE A 214 1.72 -8.82 -23.82
C ILE A 214 1.53 -10.20 -24.44
N GLU A 215 1.38 -11.21 -23.59
CA GLU A 215 1.10 -12.60 -23.96
C GLU A 215 -0.42 -12.85 -23.89
N ASN A 216 -1.03 -12.49 -22.76
CA ASN A 216 -2.48 -12.59 -22.54
C ASN A 216 -2.93 -11.41 -21.69
N GLY A 217 -4.20 -11.04 -21.77
CA GLY A 217 -4.76 -10.04 -20.84
C GLY A 217 -5.92 -9.28 -21.40
N ILE A 218 -6.40 -8.32 -20.62
CA ILE A 218 -7.43 -7.36 -20.98
C ILE A 218 -6.99 -5.97 -20.53
N ILE A 219 -7.22 -4.96 -21.35
CA ILE A 219 -6.87 -3.57 -21.02
C ILE A 219 -7.88 -2.61 -21.61
N TRP A 220 -8.31 -1.64 -20.81
CA TRP A 220 -9.13 -0.51 -21.20
C TRP A 220 -8.27 0.73 -21.39
N THR A 221 -8.48 1.40 -22.51
CA THR A 221 -7.81 2.64 -22.89
C THR A 221 -8.84 3.75 -23.06
N SER A 222 -8.58 4.90 -22.44
CA SER A 222 -9.46 6.07 -22.57
C SER A 222 -9.40 6.62 -23.99
N LYS A 223 -10.55 7.04 -24.49
CA LYS A 223 -10.69 7.97 -25.62
C LYS A 223 -11.25 9.30 -25.09
N GLU A 224 -11.40 10.29 -25.95
CA GLU A 224 -12.03 11.56 -25.58
C GLU A 224 -13.49 11.36 -25.14
N ARG A 225 -13.98 12.21 -24.21
CA ARG A 225 -15.37 12.30 -23.73
C ARG A 225 -15.90 11.09 -22.94
N GLU A 226 -15.14 10.62 -21.95
CA GLU A 226 -15.55 9.56 -20.99
C GLU A 226 -15.82 8.17 -21.59
N ASN A 227 -15.66 8.03 -22.90
CA ASN A 227 -15.67 6.74 -23.58
C ASN A 227 -14.25 6.22 -23.75
N GLY A 228 -14.13 4.90 -23.91
CA GLY A 228 -12.88 4.25 -24.23
C GLY A 228 -13.11 3.05 -25.12
N HIS A 229 -12.09 2.23 -25.22
CA HIS A 229 -12.22 0.90 -25.76
C HIS A 229 -11.40 -0.05 -24.91
N TYR A 230 -11.81 -1.30 -24.87
CA TYR A 230 -10.98 -2.35 -24.30
C TYR A 230 -10.51 -3.31 -25.38
N GLU A 231 -9.40 -3.97 -25.09
CA GLU A 231 -8.75 -4.93 -25.94
C GLU A 231 -8.49 -6.20 -25.14
N ILE A 232 -8.77 -7.37 -25.74
CA ILE A 232 -8.39 -8.67 -25.18
C ILE A 232 -7.23 -9.22 -26.00
N TYR A 233 -6.20 -9.66 -25.30
CA TYR A 233 -5.01 -10.29 -25.83
C TYR A 233 -4.99 -11.77 -25.48
N SER A 234 -4.65 -12.61 -26.46
CA SER A 234 -4.38 -14.04 -26.27
C SER A 234 -3.23 -14.49 -27.16
N LYS A 235 -2.29 -15.27 -26.59
CA LYS A 235 -1.11 -15.80 -27.28
C LYS A 235 -0.34 -14.74 -28.08
N GLY A 236 -0.21 -13.54 -27.52
CA GLY A 236 0.52 -12.42 -28.09
C GLY A 236 -0.21 -11.64 -29.18
N LYS A 237 -1.50 -11.91 -29.41
CA LYS A 237 -2.33 -11.22 -30.42
C LYS A 237 -3.54 -10.57 -29.78
N MET A 238 -3.94 -9.40 -30.27
CA MET A 238 -5.24 -8.82 -29.97
C MET A 238 -6.33 -9.65 -30.66
N ILE A 239 -7.28 -10.16 -29.90
CA ILE A 239 -8.37 -11.01 -30.40
C ILE A 239 -9.74 -10.33 -30.34
N LYS A 240 -9.86 -9.25 -29.56
CA LYS A 240 -11.11 -8.51 -29.39
C LYS A 240 -10.82 -7.03 -29.19
N THR A 241 -11.65 -6.16 -29.76
CA THR A 241 -11.71 -4.74 -29.42
C THR A 241 -13.17 -4.30 -29.38
N GLU A 242 -13.57 -3.62 -28.32
CA GLU A 242 -14.94 -3.10 -28.16
C GLU A 242 -14.92 -1.72 -27.51
N ILE A 243 -15.86 -0.87 -27.91
CA ILE A 243 -16.04 0.47 -27.34
C ILE A 243 -16.89 0.33 -26.09
N GLN A 244 -16.38 0.85 -24.97
CA GLN A 244 -17.02 0.76 -23.67
C GLN A 244 -16.46 1.85 -22.76
N ASN A 245 -17.28 2.39 -21.85
CA ASN A 245 -16.77 3.27 -20.79
C ASN A 245 -16.10 2.44 -19.67
N LEU A 246 -15.37 3.09 -18.77
CA LEU A 246 -14.62 2.40 -17.70
C LEU A 246 -15.53 1.71 -16.68
N LYS A 247 -16.74 2.23 -16.46
CA LYS A 247 -17.69 1.67 -15.48
C LYS A 247 -18.21 0.33 -15.96
N ASP A 248 -18.70 0.25 -17.20
CA ASP A 248 -19.21 -0.98 -17.77
C ASP A 248 -18.08 -2.00 -18.00
N PHE A 249 -16.84 -1.52 -18.22
CA PHE A 249 -15.67 -2.37 -18.33
C PHE A 249 -15.41 -3.23 -17.08
N GLN A 250 -15.90 -2.83 -15.89
CA GLN A 250 -15.74 -3.65 -14.68
C GLN A 250 -16.42 -5.02 -14.81
N GLU A 251 -17.58 -5.09 -15.49
CA GLU A 251 -18.23 -6.38 -15.78
C GLU A 251 -17.38 -7.19 -16.77
N SER A 252 -16.84 -6.53 -17.80
CA SER A 252 -16.06 -7.20 -18.85
C SER A 252 -14.72 -7.78 -18.34
N ILE A 253 -14.09 -7.12 -17.36
CA ILE A 253 -12.88 -7.66 -16.73
C ILE A 253 -13.19 -8.81 -15.75
N MET A 254 -14.32 -8.76 -15.04
CA MET A 254 -14.77 -9.88 -14.20
C MET A 254 -15.05 -11.12 -15.06
N ASP A 255 -15.81 -10.94 -16.13
CA ASP A 255 -16.06 -11.97 -17.15
C ASP A 255 -14.76 -12.56 -17.72
N TYR A 256 -13.75 -11.71 -17.93
CA TYR A 256 -12.44 -12.15 -18.39
C TYR A 256 -11.75 -13.05 -17.35
N PHE A 257 -11.81 -12.70 -16.06
CA PHE A 257 -11.24 -13.50 -14.98
C PHE A 257 -11.90 -14.87 -14.88
N GLU A 258 -13.24 -14.93 -14.82
CA GLU A 258 -13.99 -16.19 -14.71
C GLU A 258 -13.68 -17.17 -15.84
N LYS A 259 -13.40 -16.66 -17.05
CA LYS A 259 -13.13 -17.49 -18.24
C LYS A 259 -11.67 -17.90 -18.39
N ASN A 260 -10.72 -17.14 -17.85
CA ASN A 260 -9.30 -17.24 -18.23
C ASN A 260 -8.33 -17.41 -17.05
N ILE A 261 -8.78 -17.20 -15.81
CA ILE A 261 -7.98 -17.40 -14.62
C ILE A 261 -8.60 -18.58 -13.87
N PRO A 262 -7.98 -19.77 -13.89
CA PRO A 262 -8.45 -20.88 -13.07
C PRO A 262 -8.29 -20.55 -11.58
N ASP A 263 -9.22 -21.05 -10.77
CA ASP A 263 -9.19 -20.98 -9.29
C ASP A 263 -7.87 -21.53 -8.71
#